data_AF-A0A959ECF8-F1
#
_entry.id   AF-A0A959ECF8-F1
#
_cell.length_a   1.000
_cell.length_b   1.000
_cell.length_c   1.000
_cell.angle_alpha   90.00
_cell.angle_beta   90.00
_cell.angle_gamma   90.00
#
_symmetry.space_group_name_H-M   'P 1'
#
loop_
_entity.id
_entity.type
_entity.pdbx_description
1 polymer ?
#
loop_
_entity_poly.entity_id
_entity_poly.type
_entity_poly.pdbx_seq_one_letter_code
_entity_poly.pdbx_strand_id
1 'polypeptide(L)'
;PNKVEPGDCGCGIADTDADGDGAPDCIDGCPNDPDKTNPGICGCGVADTDTDSDGLADCIDACPNDPDNDADNDGVCGDIDNCPNDANPGQEDSDNNGIGDACDQGDVCINTVVYGLTGYVDGLSISSSIKIAIIRRLELAENRFCGGYSVYSVISSLESLISYVDSRSGRGIPSSNANYIIGQVNLLIDALNEGAVVCCSARTPQTVNPGQVAAAEALQLQANPNPFREEVAIGFYLPEAGPATLEVFNLNGQRVAALYSGYLDAGYQGFSWNGGDEDGQQLSPGVYLIRLRTESGTVTQKVSLVR
;
A
#
# COMPACT_ATOMS: atom_id res chain seq x y z
N PRO A 1 -74.20 -8.72 -18.97
CA PRO A 1 -73.91 -8.66 -17.52
C PRO A 1 -74.74 -7.54 -16.87
N ASN A 2 -75.88 -7.88 -16.27
CA ASN A 2 -76.78 -6.87 -15.67
C ASN A 2 -76.91 -7.17 -14.18
N LYS A 3 -75.87 -6.83 -13.41
CA LYS A 3 -75.97 -6.76 -11.95
C LYS A 3 -76.90 -5.58 -11.62
N VAL A 4 -78.08 -5.88 -11.05
CA VAL A 4 -79.17 -4.91 -10.82
C VAL A 4 -79.19 -4.34 -9.41
N GLU A 5 -78.55 -5.00 -8.44
CA GLU A 5 -78.33 -4.46 -7.10
C GLU A 5 -76.88 -3.96 -6.99
N PRO A 6 -76.63 -2.77 -6.41
CA PRO A 6 -75.28 -2.27 -6.23
C PRO A 6 -74.53 -3.09 -5.17
N GLY A 7 -73.30 -3.45 -5.48
CA GLY A 7 -72.28 -3.97 -4.54
C GLY A 7 -71.06 -3.07 -4.59
N ASP A 8 -69.87 -3.57 -4.30
CA ASP A 8 -68.65 -2.75 -4.17
C ASP A 8 -68.27 -2.06 -5.48
N CYS A 9 -68.49 -2.71 -6.63
CA CYS A 9 -68.30 -2.11 -7.96
C CYS A 9 -69.49 -1.26 -8.46
N GLY A 10 -70.52 -1.05 -7.62
CA GLY A 10 -71.77 -0.40 -8.03
C GLY A 10 -72.68 -1.31 -8.85
N CYS A 11 -73.53 -0.70 -9.68
CA CYS A 11 -74.48 -1.40 -10.56
C CYS A 11 -73.92 -1.56 -11.97
N GLY A 12 -74.26 -2.65 -12.66
CA GLY A 12 -73.81 -2.92 -14.03
C GLY A 12 -72.37 -3.42 -14.19
N ILE A 13 -71.54 -3.36 -13.14
CA ILE A 13 -70.17 -3.93 -13.09
C ILE A 13 -70.19 -5.14 -12.15
N ALA A 14 -69.55 -6.24 -12.56
CA ALA A 14 -69.44 -7.44 -11.72
C ALA A 14 -68.37 -7.22 -10.63
N ASP A 15 -68.64 -7.66 -9.41
CA ASP A 15 -67.63 -7.73 -8.33
C ASP A 15 -66.82 -9.02 -8.48
N THR A 16 -66.24 -9.21 -9.67
CA THR A 16 -65.22 -10.24 -9.84
C THR A 16 -64.04 -9.85 -9.00
N ASP A 17 -63.49 -10.82 -8.29
CA ASP A 17 -62.26 -10.73 -7.51
C ASP A 17 -61.36 -11.84 -8.05
N ALA A 18 -60.46 -11.48 -8.95
CA ALA A 18 -59.74 -12.42 -9.80
C ALA A 18 -58.62 -13.17 -9.07
N ASP A 19 -57.99 -12.55 -8.07
CA ASP A 19 -56.93 -13.16 -7.25
C ASP A 19 -57.39 -13.58 -5.84
N GLY A 20 -58.56 -13.14 -5.40
CA GLY A 20 -59.22 -13.59 -4.18
C GLY A 20 -58.72 -12.92 -2.91
N ASP A 21 -58.14 -11.72 -3.00
CA ASP A 21 -57.64 -10.97 -1.84
C ASP A 21 -58.72 -10.21 -1.06
N GLY A 22 -59.95 -10.20 -1.61
CA GLY A 22 -61.11 -9.55 -1.02
C GLY A 22 -61.39 -8.15 -1.57
N ALA A 23 -60.58 -7.62 -2.49
CA ALA A 23 -60.87 -6.43 -3.27
C ALA A 23 -61.32 -6.82 -4.70
N PRO A 24 -62.56 -6.49 -5.11
CA PRO A 24 -62.98 -6.80 -6.47
C PRO A 24 -62.21 -5.96 -7.50
N ASP A 25 -61.95 -6.54 -8.68
CA ASP A 25 -61.12 -6.04 -9.79
C ASP A 25 -61.37 -4.57 -10.16
N CYS A 26 -62.58 -4.06 -9.90
CA CYS A 26 -63.01 -2.70 -10.23
C CYS A 26 -62.46 -1.62 -9.28
N ILE A 27 -62.08 -2.00 -8.06
CA ILE A 27 -61.52 -1.13 -7.03
C ILE A 27 -60.15 -1.60 -6.53
N ASP A 28 -59.68 -2.74 -7.04
CA ASP A 28 -58.35 -3.23 -6.80
C ASP A 28 -57.33 -2.57 -7.74
N GLY A 29 -56.30 -1.97 -7.17
CA GLY A 29 -55.18 -1.38 -7.92
C GLY A 29 -54.23 -2.44 -8.51
N CYS A 30 -54.31 -3.68 -8.03
CA CYS A 30 -53.55 -4.83 -8.52
C CYS A 30 -54.42 -6.10 -8.67
N PRO A 31 -55.38 -6.14 -9.61
CA PRO A 31 -56.39 -7.21 -9.75
C PRO A 31 -55.90 -8.65 -10.01
N ASN A 32 -54.59 -8.91 -9.98
CA ASN A 32 -54.03 -10.24 -10.16
C ASN A 32 -52.88 -10.53 -9.16
N ASP A 33 -52.74 -9.71 -8.13
CA ASP A 33 -51.74 -9.84 -7.07
C ASP A 33 -52.44 -10.03 -5.70
N PRO A 34 -52.57 -11.27 -5.22
CA PRO A 34 -53.35 -11.55 -4.02
C PRO A 34 -52.75 -10.98 -2.72
N ASP A 35 -51.51 -10.49 -2.76
CA ASP A 35 -50.83 -9.89 -1.60
C ASP A 35 -50.93 -8.37 -1.57
N LYS A 36 -51.49 -7.72 -2.62
CA LYS A 36 -51.58 -6.26 -2.72
C LYS A 36 -52.88 -5.79 -3.38
N THR A 37 -53.54 -4.84 -2.73
CA THR A 37 -54.67 -4.08 -3.33
C THR A 37 -54.25 -2.75 -3.98
N ASN A 38 -52.98 -2.35 -3.80
CA ASN A 38 -52.42 -1.10 -4.34
C ASN A 38 -51.03 -1.35 -4.91
N PRO A 39 -50.66 -0.74 -6.05
CA PRO A 39 -49.35 -0.96 -6.66
C PRO A 39 -48.15 -0.62 -5.78
N GLY A 40 -48.26 0.30 -4.84
CA GLY A 40 -47.12 0.68 -4.01
C GLY A 40 -45.96 1.27 -4.82
N ILE A 41 -44.75 1.19 -4.27
CA ILE A 41 -43.52 1.72 -4.86
C ILE A 41 -42.98 0.75 -5.92
N CYS A 42 -43.05 -0.55 -5.64
CA CYS A 42 -42.53 -1.61 -6.50
C CYS A 42 -43.51 -2.06 -7.59
N GLY A 43 -44.74 -1.56 -7.58
CA GLY A 43 -45.81 -2.05 -8.45
C GLY A 43 -46.47 -3.34 -7.91
N CYS A 44 -47.39 -3.86 -8.71
CA CYS A 44 -48.04 -5.14 -8.46
C CYS A 44 -47.09 -6.30 -8.73
N GLY A 45 -47.18 -7.37 -7.94
CA GLY A 45 -46.41 -8.60 -8.04
C GLY A 45 -45.05 -8.58 -7.36
N VAL A 46 -44.66 -7.46 -6.73
CA VAL A 46 -43.37 -7.28 -6.05
C VAL A 46 -43.60 -6.60 -4.71
N ALA A 47 -43.27 -7.25 -3.58
CA ALA A 47 -43.47 -6.67 -2.26
C ALA A 47 -42.73 -5.33 -2.08
N ASP A 48 -43.33 -4.38 -1.37
CA ASP A 48 -42.67 -3.13 -0.94
C ASP A 48 -41.84 -3.37 0.34
N THR A 49 -41.13 -4.50 0.40
CA THR A 49 -40.22 -4.81 1.52
C THR A 49 -39.07 -3.82 1.51
N ASP A 50 -38.69 -3.37 2.69
CA ASP A 50 -37.51 -2.55 2.97
C ASP A 50 -36.70 -3.34 4.00
N THR A 51 -35.72 -4.10 3.51
CA THR A 51 -35.04 -5.15 4.27
C THR A 51 -34.09 -4.58 5.32
N ASP A 52 -33.44 -3.45 5.05
CA ASP A 52 -32.49 -2.80 5.97
C ASP A 52 -33.04 -1.56 6.69
N SER A 53 -34.26 -1.14 6.35
CA SER A 53 -34.98 -0.03 6.98
C SER A 53 -34.36 1.35 6.74
N ASP A 54 -33.73 1.56 5.58
CA ASP A 54 -33.17 2.85 5.15
C ASP A 54 -34.22 3.80 4.52
N GLY A 55 -35.40 3.26 4.20
CA GLY A 55 -36.53 3.97 3.60
C GLY A 55 -36.66 3.80 2.09
N LEU A 56 -35.80 3.01 1.45
CA LEU A 56 -35.93 2.52 0.10
C LEU A 56 -36.49 1.09 0.13
N ALA A 57 -37.47 0.81 -0.72
CA ALA A 57 -37.92 -0.56 -0.89
C ALA A 57 -36.87 -1.34 -1.70
N ASP A 58 -36.66 -2.63 -1.39
CA ASP A 58 -35.67 -3.52 -2.01
C ASP A 58 -35.67 -3.46 -3.55
N CYS A 59 -36.84 -3.19 -4.16
CA CYS A 59 -37.02 -3.12 -5.60
C CYS A 59 -36.44 -1.86 -6.28
N ILE A 60 -36.22 -0.80 -5.50
CA ILE A 60 -35.63 0.47 -5.95
C ILE A 60 -34.33 0.81 -5.21
N ASP A 61 -33.90 -0.08 -4.32
CA ASP A 61 -32.67 0.03 -3.57
C ASP A 61 -31.52 -0.65 -4.32
N ALA A 62 -30.41 0.08 -4.46
CA ALA A 62 -29.19 -0.46 -5.04
C ALA A 62 -28.47 -1.40 -4.06
N CYS A 63 -28.66 -1.19 -2.76
CA CYS A 63 -28.04 -1.92 -1.68
C CYS A 63 -29.07 -2.41 -0.65
N PRO A 64 -30.00 -3.34 -1.02
CA PRO A 64 -31.15 -3.73 -0.19
C PRO A 64 -30.88 -4.34 1.19
N ASN A 65 -29.62 -4.56 1.55
CA ASN A 65 -29.24 -5.14 2.84
C ASN A 65 -28.29 -4.23 3.62
N ASP A 66 -28.03 -3.02 3.13
CA ASP A 66 -27.08 -2.08 3.69
C ASP A 66 -27.71 -0.69 3.84
N PRO A 67 -28.09 -0.29 5.06
CA PRO A 67 -28.80 0.96 5.27
C PRO A 67 -27.94 2.20 5.02
N ASP A 68 -26.61 2.05 4.98
CA ASP A 68 -25.69 3.15 4.68
C ASP A 68 -25.38 3.25 3.17
N ASN A 69 -25.89 2.31 2.35
CA ASN A 69 -25.71 2.23 0.89
C ASN A 69 -24.21 2.23 0.48
N ASP A 70 -23.94 2.50 -0.80
CA ASP A 70 -22.61 2.78 -1.34
C ASP A 70 -22.12 4.17 -0.86
N ALA A 71 -21.43 4.19 0.28
CA ALA A 71 -21.04 5.40 0.98
C ALA A 71 -19.97 6.23 0.25
N ASP A 72 -19.10 5.59 -0.54
CA ASP A 72 -18.01 6.25 -1.27
C ASP A 72 -18.22 6.34 -2.79
N ASN A 73 -19.34 5.81 -3.28
CA ASN A 73 -19.82 5.86 -4.66
C ASN A 73 -18.94 5.11 -5.65
N ASP A 74 -18.37 3.98 -5.24
CA ASP A 74 -17.50 3.15 -6.06
C ASP A 74 -18.25 2.02 -6.81
N GLY A 75 -19.53 1.80 -6.46
CA GLY A 75 -20.43 0.80 -7.03
C GLY A 75 -20.52 -0.50 -6.23
N VAL A 76 -19.91 -0.58 -5.05
CA VAL A 76 -20.00 -1.69 -4.10
C VAL A 76 -20.79 -1.24 -2.88
N CYS A 77 -21.71 -2.07 -2.40
CA CYS A 77 -22.46 -1.77 -1.18
C CYS A 77 -21.56 -1.95 0.04
N GLY A 78 -21.68 -1.07 1.03
CA GLY A 78 -20.83 -1.04 2.21
C GLY A 78 -20.82 -2.34 3.04
N ASP A 79 -21.89 -3.13 3.00
CA ASP A 79 -21.96 -4.45 3.65
C ASP A 79 -21.03 -5.50 3.04
N ILE A 80 -20.64 -5.33 1.77
CA ILE A 80 -19.72 -6.20 1.02
C ILE A 80 -18.45 -5.50 0.53
N ASP A 81 -18.26 -4.23 0.90
CA ASP A 81 -17.10 -3.42 0.56
C ASP A 81 -15.96 -3.62 1.57
N ASN A 82 -14.77 -4.01 1.10
CA ASN A 82 -13.58 -4.15 1.93
C ASN A 82 -12.90 -2.81 2.27
N CYS A 83 -13.38 -1.69 1.69
CA CYS A 83 -13.04 -0.32 2.04
C CYS A 83 -14.24 0.64 1.98
N PRO A 84 -15.23 0.55 2.91
CA PRO A 84 -16.52 1.25 2.84
C PRO A 84 -16.50 2.79 2.82
N ASN A 85 -15.33 3.43 2.82
CA ASN A 85 -15.19 4.88 2.79
C ASN A 85 -14.10 5.35 1.80
N ASP A 86 -13.44 4.43 1.10
CA ASP A 86 -12.29 4.69 0.23
C ASP A 86 -12.44 3.94 -1.09
N ALA A 87 -13.01 4.62 -2.09
CA ALA A 87 -13.45 4.02 -3.35
C ALA A 87 -12.41 3.09 -4.01
N ASN A 88 -12.78 1.82 -4.16
CA ASN A 88 -12.02 0.77 -4.83
C ASN A 88 -12.97 -0.24 -5.52
N PRO A 89 -13.54 0.12 -6.70
CA PRO A 89 -14.54 -0.72 -7.38
C PRO A 89 -14.06 -2.14 -7.73
N GLY A 90 -12.74 -2.35 -7.76
CA GLY A 90 -12.09 -3.63 -8.02
C GLY A 90 -11.95 -4.52 -6.78
N GLN A 91 -12.25 -3.99 -5.59
CA GLN A 91 -12.15 -4.68 -4.28
C GLN A 91 -10.79 -5.36 -4.12
N GLU A 92 -9.72 -4.70 -4.58
CA GLU A 92 -8.38 -5.22 -4.46
C GLU A 92 -8.01 -5.41 -2.99
N ASP A 93 -7.54 -6.61 -2.66
CA ASP A 93 -7.06 -7.01 -1.34
C ASP A 93 -5.83 -7.91 -1.57
N SER A 94 -4.67 -7.26 -1.63
CA SER A 94 -3.42 -7.90 -2.05
C SER A 94 -2.92 -8.94 -1.04
N ASP A 95 -3.28 -8.80 0.23
CA ASP A 95 -2.86 -9.72 1.29
C ASP A 95 -3.98 -10.68 1.78
N ASN A 96 -5.21 -10.46 1.33
CA ASN A 96 -6.42 -11.21 1.66
C ASN A 96 -6.77 -11.15 3.16
N ASN A 97 -6.46 -10.04 3.83
CA ASN A 97 -6.77 -9.83 5.24
C ASN A 97 -8.22 -9.34 5.47
N GLY A 98 -8.96 -9.02 4.40
CA GLY A 98 -10.33 -8.53 4.44
C GLY A 98 -10.47 -7.00 4.49
N ILE A 99 -9.35 -6.27 4.46
CA ILE A 99 -9.25 -4.81 4.31
C ILE A 99 -8.68 -4.56 2.92
N GLY A 100 -9.33 -3.71 2.12
CA GLY A 100 -8.86 -3.46 0.76
C GLY A 100 -7.61 -2.57 0.70
N ASP A 101 -6.85 -2.69 -0.40
CA ASP A 101 -5.62 -1.93 -0.65
C ASP A 101 -5.82 -0.40 -0.58
N ALA A 102 -7.05 0.09 -0.82
CA ALA A 102 -7.36 1.52 -0.80
C ALA A 102 -7.38 2.11 0.62
N CYS A 103 -7.75 1.31 1.62
CA CYS A 103 -7.86 1.71 3.01
C CYS A 103 -6.84 0.99 3.92
N ASP A 104 -6.08 0.03 3.39
CA ASP A 104 -4.99 -0.63 4.10
C ASP A 104 -3.68 0.19 4.03
N GLN A 105 -3.44 0.98 5.07
CA GLN A 105 -2.19 1.71 5.27
C GLN A 105 -1.14 0.91 6.06
N GLY A 106 -1.48 -0.31 6.48
CA GLY A 106 -0.67 -1.19 7.33
C GLY A 106 0.27 -2.11 6.55
N ASP A 107 0.06 -2.24 5.25
CA ASP A 107 0.79 -3.20 4.43
C ASP A 107 2.28 -2.93 4.28
N VAL A 108 3.06 -3.98 4.54
CA VAL A 108 4.50 -3.99 4.32
C VAL A 108 4.79 -4.48 2.90
N CYS A 109 5.27 -3.58 2.05
CA CYS A 109 5.82 -3.97 0.74
C CYS A 109 7.06 -4.87 0.90
N ILE A 110 6.96 -6.15 0.53
CA ILE A 110 8.12 -7.06 0.63
C ILE A 110 9.31 -6.57 -0.22
N ASN A 111 9.05 -6.01 -1.40
CA ASN A 111 10.08 -5.47 -2.30
C ASN A 111 10.83 -4.31 -1.65
N THR A 112 10.14 -3.45 -0.87
CA THR A 112 10.76 -2.33 -0.17
C THR A 112 11.67 -2.80 0.96
N VAL A 113 11.23 -3.79 1.74
CA VAL A 113 12.04 -4.39 2.80
C VAL A 113 13.27 -5.06 2.21
N VAL A 114 13.10 -5.85 1.15
CA VAL A 114 14.19 -6.55 0.47
C VAL A 114 15.17 -5.56 -0.14
N TYR A 115 14.71 -4.54 -0.86
CA TYR A 115 15.56 -3.48 -1.42
C TYR A 115 16.34 -2.72 -0.34
N GLY A 116 15.69 -2.38 0.77
CA GLY A 116 16.37 -1.74 1.91
C GLY A 116 17.47 -2.61 2.51
N LEU A 117 17.21 -3.92 2.65
CA LEU A 117 18.19 -4.87 3.17
C LEU A 117 19.32 -5.17 2.18
N THR A 118 19.05 -5.28 0.89
CA THR A 118 20.10 -5.46 -0.13
C THR A 118 21.02 -4.24 -0.17
N GLY A 119 20.46 -3.02 -0.18
CA GLY A 119 21.23 -1.78 -0.10
C GLY A 119 22.08 -1.68 1.17
N TYR A 120 21.51 -2.05 2.33
CA TYR A 120 22.27 -2.13 3.59
C TYR A 120 23.45 -3.10 3.48
N VAL A 121 23.22 -4.32 2.96
CA VAL A 121 24.24 -5.37 2.80
C VAL A 121 25.33 -4.96 1.81
N ASP A 122 24.97 -4.27 0.73
CA ASP A 122 25.92 -3.75 -0.24
C ASP A 122 26.81 -2.66 0.33
N GLY A 123 26.29 -1.83 1.25
CA GLY A 123 27.07 -0.85 2.01
C GLY A 123 28.07 -1.47 3.01
N LEU A 124 27.92 -2.74 3.38
CA LEU A 124 28.79 -3.36 4.38
C LEU A 124 30.21 -3.61 3.86
N SER A 125 31.21 -3.37 4.71
CA SER A 125 32.61 -3.75 4.47
C SER A 125 32.86 -5.24 4.76
N ILE A 126 32.15 -6.14 4.06
CA ILE A 126 32.27 -7.61 4.16
C ILE A 126 32.63 -8.23 2.81
N SER A 127 33.04 -9.51 2.78
CA SER A 127 33.45 -10.17 1.54
C SER A 127 32.30 -10.29 0.53
N SER A 128 32.58 -10.11 -0.75
CA SER A 128 31.58 -10.19 -1.82
C SER A 128 30.83 -11.52 -1.84
N SER A 129 31.50 -12.63 -1.48
CA SER A 129 30.86 -13.94 -1.36
C SER A 129 29.76 -13.99 -0.29
N ILE A 130 29.91 -13.24 0.81
CA ILE A 130 28.89 -13.15 1.86
C ILE A 130 27.75 -12.26 1.38
N LYS A 131 28.05 -11.10 0.77
CA LYS A 131 27.03 -10.20 0.20
C LYS A 131 26.12 -10.94 -0.77
N ILE A 132 26.71 -11.61 -1.76
CA ILE A 132 25.98 -12.39 -2.78
C ILE A 132 25.12 -13.48 -2.13
N ALA A 133 25.62 -14.14 -1.08
CA ALA A 133 24.87 -15.20 -0.41
C ALA A 133 23.64 -14.69 0.37
N ILE A 134 23.73 -13.49 0.97
CA ILE A 134 22.62 -12.82 1.66
C ILE A 134 21.61 -12.30 0.64
N ILE A 135 22.07 -11.51 -0.34
CA ILE A 135 21.23 -10.86 -1.35
C ILE A 135 20.41 -11.90 -2.13
N ARG A 136 21.03 -12.98 -2.60
CA ARG A 136 20.31 -14.04 -3.32
C ARG A 136 19.20 -14.70 -2.51
N ARG A 137 19.33 -14.75 -1.19
CA ARG A 137 18.28 -15.32 -0.32
C ARG A 137 17.15 -14.34 -0.06
N LEU A 138 17.46 -13.06 0.06
CA LEU A 138 16.46 -11.99 0.13
C LEU A 138 15.64 -11.92 -1.16
N GLU A 139 16.31 -11.85 -2.32
CA GLU A 139 15.68 -11.84 -3.64
C GLU A 139 14.87 -13.13 -3.89
N LEU A 140 15.33 -14.28 -3.41
CA LEU A 140 14.57 -15.53 -3.53
C LEU A 140 13.27 -15.48 -2.71
N ALA A 141 13.30 -14.89 -1.51
CA ALA A 141 12.10 -14.73 -0.69
C ALA A 141 11.09 -13.78 -1.37
N GLU A 142 11.57 -12.64 -1.87
CA GLU A 142 10.77 -11.69 -2.67
C GLU A 142 10.11 -12.37 -3.87
N ASN A 143 10.92 -13.04 -4.71
CA ASN A 143 10.42 -13.71 -5.93
C ASN A 143 9.43 -14.83 -5.62
N ARG A 144 9.58 -15.52 -4.47
CA ARG A 144 8.60 -16.53 -4.04
C ARG A 144 7.30 -15.87 -3.61
N PHE A 145 7.37 -14.82 -2.80
CA PHE A 145 6.18 -14.12 -2.33
C PHE A 145 5.39 -13.51 -3.52
N CYS A 146 6.06 -12.67 -4.31
CA CYS A 146 5.50 -12.05 -5.50
C CYS A 146 5.15 -13.03 -6.62
N GLY A 147 5.73 -14.23 -6.62
CA GLY A 147 5.42 -15.31 -7.54
C GLY A 147 4.21 -16.16 -7.13
N GLY A 148 3.51 -15.80 -6.05
CA GLY A 148 2.33 -16.52 -5.55
C GLY A 148 2.64 -17.84 -4.86
N TYR A 149 3.87 -18.02 -4.34
CA TYR A 149 4.18 -19.19 -3.51
C TYR A 149 3.54 -19.03 -2.13
N SER A 150 3.29 -20.14 -1.44
CA SER A 150 2.74 -20.10 -0.08
C SER A 150 3.66 -19.34 0.88
N VAL A 151 3.04 -18.58 1.80
CA VAL A 151 3.72 -17.85 2.89
C VAL A 151 4.72 -18.75 3.63
N TYR A 152 4.34 -20.00 3.91
CA TYR A 152 5.23 -21.00 4.50
C TYR A 152 6.55 -21.20 3.72
N SER A 153 6.49 -21.23 2.39
CA SER A 153 7.67 -21.38 1.53
C SER A 153 8.58 -20.15 1.56
N VAL A 154 8.00 -18.96 1.74
CA VAL A 154 8.70 -17.69 1.86
C VAL A 154 9.39 -17.62 3.22
N ILE A 155 8.67 -17.88 4.31
CA ILE A 155 9.20 -17.94 5.68
C ILE A 155 10.36 -18.93 5.76
N SER A 156 10.21 -20.14 5.22
CA SER A 156 11.30 -21.13 5.21
C SER A 156 12.58 -20.63 4.50
N SER A 157 12.44 -19.77 3.48
CA SER A 157 13.58 -19.14 2.80
C SER A 157 14.26 -18.08 3.67
N LEU A 158 13.46 -17.28 4.38
CA LEU A 158 13.93 -16.26 5.33
C LEU A 158 14.60 -16.89 6.56
N GLU A 159 14.08 -18.00 7.08
CA GLU A 159 14.73 -18.78 8.13
C GLU A 159 16.10 -19.32 7.69
N SER A 160 16.21 -19.77 6.43
CA SER A 160 17.51 -20.18 5.85
C SER A 160 18.50 -19.01 5.78
N LEU A 161 18.02 -17.81 5.49
CA LEU A 161 18.82 -16.59 5.54
C LEU A 161 19.29 -16.27 6.96
N ILE A 162 18.38 -16.31 7.95
CA ILE A 162 18.72 -16.10 9.36
C ILE A 162 19.82 -17.07 9.80
N SER A 163 19.64 -18.37 9.53
CA SER A 163 20.62 -19.40 9.88
C SER A 163 21.98 -19.13 9.23
N TYR A 164 22.01 -18.69 7.96
CA TYR A 164 23.25 -18.31 7.29
C TYR A 164 23.92 -17.09 7.95
N VAL A 165 23.18 -16.02 8.19
CA VAL A 165 23.71 -14.77 8.78
C VAL A 165 24.24 -15.03 10.19
N ASP A 166 23.50 -15.79 11.01
CA ASP A 166 23.91 -16.19 12.36
C ASP A 166 25.23 -16.97 12.34
N SER A 167 25.35 -17.94 11.42
CA SER A 167 26.60 -18.73 11.26
C SER A 167 27.84 -17.89 10.88
N ARG A 168 27.63 -16.70 10.30
CA ARG A 168 28.66 -15.75 9.87
C ARG A 168 28.85 -14.58 10.84
N SER A 169 28.02 -14.48 11.88
CA SER A 169 28.14 -13.45 12.92
C SER A 169 29.47 -13.59 13.66
N GLY A 170 30.25 -12.50 13.72
CA GLY A 170 31.63 -12.49 14.24
C GLY A 170 32.64 -13.27 13.36
N ARG A 171 32.19 -13.80 12.21
CA ARG A 171 32.97 -14.65 11.28
C ARG A 171 32.82 -14.14 9.85
N GLY A 172 33.18 -12.88 9.64
CA GLY A 172 33.10 -12.19 8.35
C GLY A 172 31.91 -11.24 8.22
N ILE A 173 30.94 -11.30 9.15
CA ILE A 173 29.94 -10.25 9.36
C ILE A 173 30.13 -9.71 10.79
N PRO A 174 30.29 -8.39 10.99
CA PRO A 174 30.26 -7.80 12.32
C PRO A 174 28.96 -8.17 13.05
N SER A 175 29.04 -8.57 14.33
CA SER A 175 27.86 -9.08 15.05
C SER A 175 26.72 -8.07 15.16
N SER A 176 27.01 -6.77 15.24
CA SER A 176 25.99 -5.71 15.17
C SER A 176 25.18 -5.77 13.87
N ASN A 177 25.87 -5.99 12.75
CA ASN A 177 25.25 -6.01 11.42
C ASN A 177 24.48 -7.31 11.19
N ALA A 178 25.01 -8.43 11.70
CA ALA A 178 24.29 -9.70 11.71
C ALA A 178 22.98 -9.59 12.51
N ASN A 179 23.04 -9.02 13.72
CA ASN A 179 21.86 -8.80 14.56
C ASN A 179 20.84 -7.89 13.88
N TYR A 180 21.28 -6.81 13.20
CA TYR A 180 20.39 -5.94 12.45
C TYR A 180 19.67 -6.69 11.31
N ILE A 181 20.42 -7.42 10.48
CA ILE A 181 19.84 -8.19 9.36
C ILE A 181 18.83 -9.22 9.89
N ILE A 182 19.20 -9.99 10.91
CA ILE A 182 18.31 -11.00 11.52
C ILE A 182 17.06 -10.32 12.11
N GLY A 183 17.22 -9.19 12.81
CA GLY A 183 16.09 -8.45 13.38
C GLY A 183 15.09 -7.97 12.32
N GLN A 184 15.58 -7.39 11.22
CA GLN A 184 14.71 -6.95 10.12
C GLN A 184 14.02 -8.13 9.42
N VAL A 185 14.73 -9.25 9.25
CA VAL A 185 14.13 -10.45 8.65
C VAL A 185 13.07 -11.07 9.58
N ASN A 186 13.27 -11.05 10.90
CA ASN A 186 12.25 -11.50 11.85
C ASN A 186 11.01 -10.61 11.80
N LEU A 187 11.15 -9.28 11.72
CA LEU A 187 10.01 -8.38 11.57
C LEU A 187 9.21 -8.68 10.29
N LEU A 188 9.90 -8.99 9.18
CA LEU A 188 9.24 -9.41 7.95
C LEU A 188 8.52 -10.76 8.10
N ILE A 189 9.11 -11.72 8.83
CA ILE A 189 8.45 -13.00 9.13
C ILE A 189 7.19 -12.79 9.98
N ASP A 190 7.25 -11.91 10.98
CA ASP A 190 6.11 -11.59 11.83
C ASP A 190 4.98 -10.99 10.99
N ALA A 191 5.28 -9.98 10.16
CA ALA A 191 4.31 -9.38 9.23
C ALA A 191 3.73 -10.41 8.25
N LEU A 192 4.56 -11.31 7.70
CA LEU A 192 4.10 -12.41 6.83
C LEU A 192 3.11 -13.35 7.54
N ASN A 193 3.29 -13.61 8.83
CA ASN A 193 2.37 -14.45 9.61
C ASN A 193 1.07 -13.73 9.96
N GLU A 194 1.12 -12.40 10.12
CA GLU A 194 -0.03 -11.54 10.38
C GLU A 194 -0.86 -11.25 9.12
N GLY A 195 -0.32 -11.58 7.94
CA GLY A 195 -0.95 -11.29 6.66
C GLY A 195 -0.50 -9.96 6.07
N ALA A 196 -0.02 -9.01 6.87
CA ALA A 196 0.27 -7.61 6.52
C ALA A 196 1.45 -7.36 5.55
N VAL A 197 1.68 -8.24 4.57
CA VAL A 197 2.74 -8.13 3.58
C VAL A 197 2.14 -8.29 2.21
N VAL A 198 2.47 -7.35 1.33
CA VAL A 198 2.00 -7.37 -0.05
C VAL A 198 3.16 -7.40 -1.03
N CYS A 199 2.89 -7.95 -2.21
CA CYS A 199 3.78 -7.79 -3.35
C CYS A 199 3.43 -6.45 -4.00
N CYS A 200 4.08 -5.40 -3.52
CA CYS A 200 3.99 -4.13 -4.20
C CYS A 200 4.57 -4.30 -5.59
N SER A 201 3.77 -4.00 -6.62
CA SER A 201 4.34 -3.70 -7.93
C SER A 201 5.38 -2.62 -7.69
N ALA A 202 6.67 -2.95 -7.84
CA ALA A 202 7.72 -1.95 -7.90
C ALA A 202 7.29 -0.98 -8.98
N ARG A 203 6.71 0.17 -8.61
CA ARG A 203 5.97 1.11 -9.49
C ARG A 203 6.14 0.70 -10.94
N THR A 204 5.26 -0.14 -11.47
CA THR A 204 5.08 -0.09 -12.92
C THR A 204 4.81 1.38 -13.19
N PRO A 205 5.49 2.04 -14.15
CA PRO A 205 5.05 3.34 -14.59
C PRO A 205 3.59 3.14 -15.01
N GLN A 206 2.67 3.45 -14.10
CA GLN A 206 1.29 3.74 -14.40
C GLN A 206 1.39 4.64 -15.62
N THR A 207 0.67 4.29 -16.68
CA THR A 207 0.57 5.10 -17.88
C THR A 207 -0.13 6.40 -17.51
N VAL A 208 0.62 7.29 -16.87
CA VAL A 208 0.21 8.64 -16.59
C VAL A 208 0.01 9.31 -17.95
N ASN A 209 -1.24 9.71 -18.19
CA ASN A 209 -1.60 10.57 -19.31
C ASN A 209 -0.53 11.68 -19.43
N PRO A 210 0.05 11.91 -20.63
CA PRO A 210 1.14 12.89 -20.83
C PRO A 210 0.80 14.36 -20.54
N GLY A 211 -0.34 14.64 -19.89
CA GLY A 211 -0.87 15.98 -19.67
C GLY A 211 -0.81 16.51 -18.24
N GLN A 212 -0.39 15.76 -17.21
CA GLN A 212 -0.54 16.22 -15.81
C GLN A 212 0.61 16.01 -14.81
N VAL A 213 1.80 15.56 -15.21
CA VAL A 213 2.98 15.56 -14.29
C VAL A 213 4.04 16.55 -14.75
N ALA A 214 3.70 17.83 -14.61
CA ALA A 214 4.69 18.88 -14.43
C ALA A 214 4.61 19.31 -12.96
N ALA A 215 5.70 19.05 -12.22
CA ALA A 215 5.97 19.41 -10.83
C ALA A 215 5.59 18.37 -9.76
N ALA A 216 6.45 17.36 -9.54
CA ALA A 216 6.83 16.86 -8.21
C ALA A 216 7.87 15.72 -8.29
N GLU A 217 9.16 16.05 -8.28
CA GLU A 217 10.24 15.23 -7.70
C GLU A 217 11.52 16.09 -7.70
N ALA A 218 11.62 17.00 -6.74
CA ALA A 218 12.88 17.72 -6.52
C ALA A 218 13.92 16.74 -5.99
N LEU A 219 15.16 16.79 -6.48
CA LEU A 219 16.29 16.06 -5.89
C LEU A 219 16.34 16.36 -4.38
N GLN A 220 16.26 15.33 -3.52
CA GLN A 220 16.31 15.48 -2.07
C GLN A 220 17.49 14.69 -1.49
N LEU A 221 18.20 15.30 -0.54
CA LEU A 221 19.33 14.71 0.17
C LEU A 221 19.04 14.75 1.67
N GLN A 222 19.03 13.58 2.31
CA GLN A 222 18.76 13.42 3.72
C GLN A 222 19.99 12.83 4.44
N ALA A 223 20.12 13.15 5.72
CA ALA A 223 21.22 12.68 6.55
C ALA A 223 20.71 12.39 7.97
N ASN A 224 20.85 11.15 8.45
CA ASN A 224 20.29 10.66 9.71
C ASN A 224 21.25 9.65 10.37
N PRO A 225 21.52 9.71 11.69
CA PRO A 225 21.11 10.74 12.65
C PRO A 225 21.75 12.11 12.36
N ASN A 226 21.05 13.17 12.75
CA ASN A 226 21.60 14.52 12.73
C ASN A 226 21.01 15.32 13.91
N PRO A 227 21.80 15.64 14.96
CA PRO A 227 23.25 15.46 15.08
C PRO A 227 23.71 13.99 15.16
N PHE A 228 24.94 13.71 14.73
CA PHE A 228 25.55 12.36 14.81
C PHE A 228 26.83 12.34 15.65
N ARG A 229 27.14 11.17 16.22
CA ARG A 229 28.31 10.94 17.09
C ARG A 229 29.44 10.16 16.40
N GLU A 230 29.10 9.02 15.83
CA GLU A 230 30.09 8.11 15.22
C GLU A 230 29.95 8.06 13.69
N GLU A 231 28.71 8.01 13.20
CA GLU A 231 28.42 7.91 11.77
C GLU A 231 27.06 8.53 11.46
N VAL A 232 26.94 9.12 10.27
CA VAL A 232 25.68 9.58 9.69
C VAL A 232 25.43 8.83 8.38
N ALA A 233 24.22 8.28 8.24
CA ALA A 233 23.75 7.72 6.98
C ALA A 233 23.21 8.84 6.09
N ILE A 234 23.54 8.80 4.80
CA ILE A 234 23.24 9.82 3.80
C ILE A 234 22.43 9.15 2.70
N GLY A 235 21.19 9.58 2.52
CA GLY A 235 20.27 9.01 1.54
C GLY A 235 19.77 10.05 0.54
N PHE A 236 19.65 9.69 -0.73
CA PHE A 236 19.00 10.52 -1.74
C PHE A 236 18.35 9.66 -2.83
N TYR A 237 17.32 10.20 -3.48
CA TYR A 237 16.71 9.60 -4.67
C TYR A 237 17.29 10.23 -5.93
N LEU A 238 17.74 9.41 -6.87
CA LEU A 238 18.22 9.83 -8.18
C LEU A 238 17.19 9.48 -9.25
N PRO A 239 16.53 10.46 -9.91
CA PRO A 239 15.45 10.18 -10.87
C PRO A 239 15.96 9.51 -12.15
N GLU A 240 17.20 9.79 -12.57
CA GLU A 240 17.80 9.25 -13.79
C GLU A 240 19.24 8.80 -13.52
N ALA A 241 19.63 7.66 -14.10
CA ALA A 241 20.98 7.14 -14.00
C ALA A 241 21.98 8.13 -14.61
N GLY A 242 23.10 8.39 -13.94
CA GLY A 242 24.03 9.40 -14.40
C GLY A 242 25.23 9.62 -13.48
N PRO A 243 26.16 10.50 -13.89
CA PRO A 243 27.28 10.89 -13.05
C PRO A 243 26.81 11.65 -11.81
N ALA A 244 27.32 11.23 -10.65
CA ALA A 244 27.04 11.84 -9.36
C ALA A 244 28.32 12.06 -8.55
N THR A 245 28.36 13.16 -7.81
CA THR A 245 29.42 13.46 -6.83
C THR A 245 28.80 13.76 -5.48
N LEU A 246 29.34 13.13 -4.43
CA LEU A 246 28.93 13.34 -3.05
C LEU A 246 30.16 13.73 -2.23
N GLU A 247 30.15 14.96 -1.73
CA GLU A 247 31.30 15.58 -1.06
C GLU A 247 30.87 16.28 0.23
N VAL A 248 31.78 16.36 1.20
CA VAL A 248 31.56 17.03 2.48
C VAL A 248 32.43 18.27 2.58
N PHE A 249 31.86 19.37 3.05
CA PHE A 249 32.49 20.67 3.19
C PHE A 249 32.37 21.20 4.61
N ASN A 250 33.37 21.97 5.05
CA ASN A 250 33.24 22.82 6.23
C ASN A 250 32.48 24.12 5.91
N LEU A 251 32.15 24.92 6.93
CA LEU A 251 31.43 26.20 6.75
C LEU A 251 32.21 27.26 5.96
N ASN A 252 33.54 27.11 5.81
CA ASN A 252 34.35 27.98 4.96
C ASN A 252 34.32 27.55 3.47
N GLY A 253 33.56 26.50 3.14
CA GLY A 253 33.45 25.97 1.78
C GLY A 253 34.64 25.13 1.33
N GLN A 254 35.55 24.76 2.24
CA GLN A 254 36.64 23.84 1.94
C GLN A 254 36.09 22.41 1.95
N ARG A 255 36.41 21.62 0.91
CA ARG A 255 36.10 20.19 0.90
C ARG A 255 36.97 19.49 1.94
N VAL A 256 36.34 18.72 2.81
CA VAL A 256 37.01 17.95 3.86
C VAL A 256 36.98 16.44 3.58
N ALA A 257 35.99 15.96 2.81
CA ALA A 257 35.92 14.56 2.40
C ALA A 257 35.22 14.44 1.03
N ALA A 258 35.62 13.45 0.24
CA ALA A 258 34.91 12.99 -0.96
C ALA A 258 34.35 11.59 -0.70
N LEU A 259 33.03 11.45 -0.62
CA LEU A 259 32.37 10.18 -0.29
C LEU A 259 32.14 9.33 -1.53
N TYR A 260 31.85 9.98 -2.67
CA TYR A 260 31.62 9.31 -3.94
C TYR A 260 31.87 10.23 -5.13
N SER A 261 32.40 9.65 -6.21
CA SER A 261 32.50 10.29 -7.52
C SER A 261 32.47 9.20 -8.60
N GLY A 262 31.41 9.15 -9.38
CA GLY A 262 31.22 8.09 -10.38
C GLY A 262 29.84 8.11 -11.02
N TYR A 263 29.47 7.01 -11.66
CA TYR A 263 28.15 6.82 -12.27
C TYR A 263 27.25 6.03 -11.32
N LEU A 264 26.04 6.53 -11.06
CA LEU A 264 25.02 5.87 -10.26
C LEU A 264 23.80 5.54 -11.13
N ASP A 265 23.19 4.40 -10.87
CA ASP A 265 21.91 4.05 -11.47
C ASP A 265 20.76 4.89 -10.87
N ALA A 266 19.65 5.01 -11.61
CA ALA A 266 18.44 5.64 -11.10
C ALA A 266 17.90 4.86 -9.89
N GLY A 267 17.27 5.55 -8.94
CA GLY A 267 16.76 4.98 -7.70
C GLY A 267 17.35 5.60 -6.44
N TYR A 268 17.08 4.98 -5.30
CA TYR A 268 17.62 5.43 -4.02
C TYR A 268 19.08 5.04 -3.85
N GLN A 269 19.87 5.97 -3.33
CA GLN A 269 21.30 5.83 -3.12
C GLN A 269 21.63 6.09 -1.66
N GLY A 270 22.49 5.26 -1.07
CA GLY A 270 22.87 5.29 0.33
C GLY A 270 24.39 5.33 0.52
N PHE A 271 24.85 6.27 1.33
CA PHE A 271 26.24 6.42 1.73
C PHE A 271 26.33 6.62 3.24
N SER A 272 27.53 6.49 3.81
CA SER A 272 27.75 6.85 5.21
C SER A 272 29.00 7.72 5.35
N TRP A 273 29.03 8.51 6.43
CA TRP A 273 30.18 9.32 6.78
C TRP A 273 30.42 9.31 8.29
N ASN A 274 31.65 9.00 8.68
CA ASN A 274 32.07 8.82 10.07
C ASN A 274 32.67 10.09 10.73
N GLY A 275 32.52 11.26 10.09
CA GLY A 275 33.13 12.51 10.56
C GLY A 275 34.64 12.62 10.31
N GLY A 276 35.24 11.75 9.50
CA GLY A 276 36.64 11.85 9.09
C GLY A 276 36.89 12.70 7.84
N ASP A 277 38.13 13.13 7.63
CA ASP A 277 38.60 13.73 6.38
C ASP A 277 39.09 12.66 5.36
N GLU A 278 39.62 13.12 4.21
CA GLU A 278 40.17 12.26 3.15
C GLU A 278 41.33 11.36 3.64
N ASP A 279 42.07 11.77 4.67
CA ASP A 279 43.18 11.01 5.27
C ASP A 279 42.70 10.08 6.41
N GLY A 280 41.39 10.03 6.67
CA GLY A 280 40.78 9.26 7.75
C GLY A 280 40.97 9.88 9.14
N GLN A 281 41.45 11.13 9.22
CA GLN A 281 41.60 11.84 10.48
C GLN A 281 40.25 12.38 10.94
N GLN A 282 39.96 12.18 12.23
CA GLN A 282 38.71 12.62 12.83
C GLN A 282 38.62 14.15 12.89
N LEU A 283 37.60 14.72 12.26
CA LEU A 283 37.36 16.15 12.25
C LEU A 283 36.78 16.64 13.58
N SER A 284 36.96 17.92 13.86
CA SER A 284 36.44 18.53 15.09
C SER A 284 34.90 18.53 15.12
N PRO A 285 34.27 18.46 16.31
CA PRO A 285 32.82 18.67 16.42
C PRO A 285 32.42 20.00 15.80
N GLY A 286 31.30 20.03 15.09
CA GLY A 286 30.89 21.20 14.35
C GLY A 286 29.84 20.92 13.28
N VAL A 287 29.53 21.94 12.49
CA VAL A 287 28.57 21.85 11.38
C VAL A 287 29.32 21.63 10.07
N TYR A 288 28.83 20.69 9.29
CA TYR A 288 29.34 20.34 7.96
C TYR A 288 28.21 20.35 6.93
N LEU A 289 28.58 20.51 5.67
CA LEU A 289 27.67 20.53 4.54
C LEU A 289 27.97 19.36 3.61
N ILE A 290 27.01 18.47 3.44
CA ILE A 290 27.06 17.38 2.48
C ILE A 290 26.42 17.87 1.20
N ARG A 291 27.14 17.78 0.08
CA ARG A 291 26.66 18.25 -1.22
C ARG A 291 26.63 17.11 -2.21
N LEU A 292 25.45 16.90 -2.78
CA LEU A 292 25.22 16.02 -3.92
C LEU A 292 25.16 16.87 -5.19
N ARG A 293 25.90 16.51 -6.23
CA ARG A 293 25.72 17.04 -7.58
C ARG A 293 25.45 15.90 -8.54
N THR A 294 24.43 16.09 -9.36
CA THR A 294 24.01 15.20 -10.45
C THR A 294 23.76 16.05 -11.69
N GLU A 295 23.45 15.43 -12.83
CA GLU A 295 23.00 16.18 -14.01
C GLU A 295 21.68 16.92 -13.78
N SER A 296 20.81 16.35 -12.93
CA SER A 296 19.50 16.90 -12.58
C SER A 296 19.57 18.10 -11.62
N GLY A 297 20.71 18.33 -10.96
CA GLY A 297 20.89 19.49 -10.09
C GLY A 297 21.92 19.33 -8.97
N THR A 298 21.90 20.26 -8.02
CA THR A 298 22.77 20.23 -6.84
C THR A 298 21.94 20.44 -5.59
N VAL A 299 22.10 19.57 -4.60
CA VAL A 299 21.42 19.65 -3.30
C VAL A 299 22.46 19.63 -2.20
N THR A 300 22.24 20.41 -1.15
CA THR A 300 23.13 20.47 0.01
C THR A 300 22.34 20.23 1.28
N GLN A 301 22.83 19.33 2.12
CA GLN A 301 22.26 19.01 3.43
C GLN A 301 23.25 19.37 4.54
N LYS A 302 22.76 20.04 5.58
CA LYS A 302 23.56 20.45 6.73
C LYS A 302 23.53 19.36 7.80
N VAL A 303 24.70 18.93 8.28
CA VAL A 303 24.84 17.95 9.36
C VAL A 303 25.67 18.49 10.53
N SER A 304 25.37 18.02 11.73
CA SER A 304 26.06 18.42 12.97
C SER A 304 26.79 17.21 13.57
N LEU A 305 28.11 17.28 13.63
CA LEU A 305 28.95 16.28 14.30
C LEU A 305 29.14 16.68 15.77
N VAL A 306 28.80 15.78 16.68
CA VAL A 306 28.93 15.95 18.14
C VAL A 306 29.80 14.84 18.74
N ARG A 307 30.43 15.09 19.89
CA ARG A 307 31.21 14.09 20.65
C ARG A 307 30.65 13.95 22.05
#